data_AF-A0A7V8AXB0-F1
#
_entry.id   AF-A0A7V8AXB0-F1
#
_cell.length_a   1.000
_cell.length_b   1.000
_cell.length_c   1.000
_cell.angle_alpha   90.00
_cell.angle_beta   90.00
_cell.angle_gamma   90.00
#
_symmetry.space_group_name_H-M   'P 1'
#
loop_
_entity.id
_entity.type
_entity.pdbx_description
1 polymer ?
#
loop_
_entity_poly.entity_id
_entity_poly.type
_entity_poly.pdbx_seq_one_letter_code
_entity_poly.pdbx_strand_id
1 'polypeptide(L)'
;MTADQQRLLTRAGEILSQAKVNDAERQIRLQVIKATLTGTTIRPGDDSPEMRNPQHWTLTNDGFVVAPTSTPVEAIADLWIAHENDGIPIPRIRCYKYSSLILVQGIIQYFHQTGNQPGLAALNRLIGHRPIPNALPNCGDDLLWKQRYDCTNLLPGDQVWFNNPFFDQGRETLREEYYQQALQAGKTPTEAATTADALIESATAGEEGSNVFLLGDDTFVRGATNVARLCRDSFQRREPAHT
;
A
#
# COMPACT_ATOMS: atom_id res chain seq x y z
N MET A 1 12.23 10.35 10.31
CA MET A 1 11.85 9.10 10.99
C MET A 1 11.79 9.37 12.49
N THR A 2 10.78 8.86 13.18
CA THR A 2 10.61 9.04 14.64
C THR A 2 11.47 8.04 15.43
N ALA A 3 11.61 8.27 16.74
CA ALA A 3 12.30 7.32 17.62
C ALA A 3 11.64 5.93 17.60
N ASP A 4 10.31 5.88 17.55
CA ASP A 4 9.56 4.61 17.51
C ASP A 4 9.79 3.85 16.21
N GLN A 5 9.76 4.54 15.07
CA GLN A 5 10.09 3.96 13.77
C GLN A 5 11.53 3.43 13.74
N GLN A 6 12.48 4.17 14.33
CA GLN A 6 13.86 3.72 14.44
C GLN A 6 13.97 2.45 15.30
N ARG A 7 13.26 2.36 16.42
CA ARG A 7 13.24 1.14 17.26
C ARG A 7 12.68 -0.06 16.50
N LEU A 8 11.59 0.12 15.77
CA LEU A 8 11.00 -0.95 14.93
C LEU A 8 11.99 -1.43 13.86
N LEU A 9 12.66 -0.50 13.16
CA LEU A 9 13.65 -0.85 12.14
C LEU A 9 14.87 -1.57 12.73
N THR A 10 15.36 -1.12 13.89
CA THR A 10 16.47 -1.79 14.60
C THR A 10 16.07 -3.20 15.00
N ARG A 11 14.88 -3.39 15.58
CA ARG A 11 14.38 -4.71 15.99
C ARG A 11 14.21 -5.65 14.81
N ALA A 12 13.68 -5.16 13.68
CA ALA A 12 13.61 -5.93 12.44
C ALA A 12 15.00 -6.42 11.98
N GLY A 13 16.02 -5.55 12.10
CA GLY A 13 17.40 -5.89 11.77
C GLY A 13 17.97 -7.01 12.64
N GLU A 14 17.66 -7.01 13.94
CA GLU A 14 18.05 -8.09 14.86
C GLU A 14 17.43 -9.43 14.45
N ILE A 15 16.12 -9.45 14.16
CA ILE A 15 15.42 -10.67 13.72
C ILE A 15 16.03 -11.18 12.40
N LEU A 16 16.23 -10.30 11.42
CA LEU A 16 16.81 -10.67 10.13
C LEU A 16 18.29 -11.09 10.22
N SER A 17 19.01 -10.70 11.27
CA SER A 17 20.39 -11.17 11.50
C SER A 17 20.45 -12.64 11.89
N GLN A 18 19.38 -13.16 12.50
CA GLN A 18 19.25 -14.56 12.92
C GLN A 18 18.58 -15.44 11.84
N ALA A 19 17.92 -14.81 10.85
CA ALA A 19 17.28 -15.50 9.74
C ALA A 19 18.30 -16.06 8.74
N LYS A 20 17.94 -17.18 8.10
CA LYS A 20 18.75 -17.83 7.04
C LYS A 20 18.56 -17.13 5.68
N VAL A 21 18.81 -15.83 5.63
CA VAL A 21 18.79 -15.00 4.41
C VAL A 21 20.17 -14.38 4.18
N ASN A 22 20.52 -14.11 2.92
CA ASN A 22 21.79 -13.48 2.60
C ASN A 22 21.77 -11.97 2.95
N ASP A 23 22.95 -11.36 3.01
CA ASP A 23 23.07 -9.96 3.41
C ASP A 23 22.36 -8.98 2.46
N ALA A 24 22.36 -9.25 1.16
CA ALA A 24 21.66 -8.40 0.18
C ALA A 24 20.14 -8.43 0.42
N GLU A 25 19.56 -9.60 0.63
CA GLU A 25 18.15 -9.76 0.96
C GLU A 25 17.82 -9.08 2.30
N ARG A 26 18.68 -9.24 3.32
CA ARG A 26 18.52 -8.55 4.60
C ARG A 26 18.43 -7.04 4.42
N GLN A 27 19.34 -6.45 3.63
CA GLN A 27 19.35 -5.00 3.39
C GLN A 27 18.12 -4.54 2.61
N ILE A 28 17.69 -5.29 1.58
CA ILE A 28 16.47 -4.98 0.82
C ILE A 28 15.25 -5.00 1.76
N ARG A 29 15.09 -6.04 2.59
CA ARG A 29 14.01 -6.15 3.57
C ARG A 29 13.98 -4.96 4.54
N LEU A 30 15.15 -4.53 5.02
CA LEU A 30 15.24 -3.34 5.87
C LEU A 30 14.85 -2.05 5.14
N GLN A 31 15.19 -1.90 3.85
CA GLN A 31 14.73 -0.77 3.06
C GLN A 31 13.23 -0.81 2.77
N VAL A 32 12.64 -1.99 2.57
CA VAL A 32 11.18 -2.18 2.46
C VAL A 32 10.50 -1.73 3.75
N ILE A 33 10.96 -2.21 4.91
CA ILE A 33 10.42 -1.82 6.22
C ILE A 33 10.54 -0.30 6.42
N LYS A 34 11.69 0.28 6.10
CA LYS A 34 11.89 1.72 6.15
C LYS A 34 10.88 2.45 5.27
N ALA A 35 10.68 2.00 4.03
CA ALA A 35 9.71 2.57 3.10
C ALA A 35 8.27 2.47 3.65
N THR A 36 7.88 1.36 4.26
CA THR A 36 6.58 1.21 4.95
C THR A 36 6.44 2.24 6.08
N LEU A 37 7.46 2.39 6.92
CA LEU A 37 7.42 3.28 8.09
C LEU A 37 7.42 4.76 7.71
N THR A 38 8.07 5.14 6.61
CA THR A 38 8.23 6.53 6.19
C THR A 38 7.34 6.95 5.03
N GLY A 39 6.41 6.08 4.60
CA GLY A 39 5.48 6.40 3.53
C GLY A 39 4.64 7.64 3.82
N THR A 40 4.49 8.52 2.83
CA THR A 40 3.72 9.77 2.95
C THR A 40 2.36 9.71 2.23
N THR A 41 2.08 8.59 1.58
CA THR A 41 0.86 8.38 0.78
C THR A 41 -0.36 8.11 1.66
N ILE A 42 -1.51 8.63 1.26
CA ILE A 42 -2.81 8.42 1.91
C ILE A 42 -3.65 7.45 1.06
N ARG A 43 -4.43 6.57 1.69
CA ARG A 43 -5.43 5.78 0.95
C ARG A 43 -6.53 6.74 0.46
N PRO A 44 -6.86 6.79 -0.84
CA PRO A 44 -8.03 7.54 -1.29
C PRO A 44 -9.29 6.97 -0.63
N GLY A 45 -10.17 7.84 -0.13
CA GLY A 45 -11.54 7.45 0.18
C GLY A 45 -12.30 7.06 -1.09
N ASP A 46 -13.48 6.47 -0.95
CA ASP A 46 -14.20 5.88 -2.09
C ASP A 46 -14.59 6.93 -3.15
N ASP A 47 -14.94 8.14 -2.70
CA ASP A 47 -15.24 9.30 -3.58
C ASP A 47 -13.99 10.13 -3.96
N SER A 48 -12.81 9.74 -3.48
CA SER A 48 -11.57 10.46 -3.77
C SER A 48 -10.81 9.80 -4.92
N PRO A 49 -10.44 10.55 -5.97
CA PRO A 49 -9.56 10.00 -7.00
C PRO A 49 -8.16 9.69 -6.42
N GLU A 50 -7.46 8.78 -7.09
CA GLU A 50 -6.01 8.66 -6.91
C GLU A 50 -5.32 9.96 -7.36
N MET A 51 -4.27 10.36 -6.65
CA MET A 51 -3.54 11.60 -6.91
C MET A 51 -2.04 11.34 -6.83
N ARG A 52 -1.27 11.95 -7.74
CA ARG A 52 0.20 11.91 -7.77
C ARG A 52 0.73 13.24 -8.29
N ASN A 53 2.01 13.53 -8.08
CA ASN A 53 2.65 14.72 -8.60
C ASN A 53 2.64 14.72 -10.14
N PRO A 54 1.97 15.70 -10.80
CA PRO A 54 1.85 15.71 -12.26
C PRO A 54 3.18 15.95 -13.00
N GLN A 55 4.22 16.42 -12.31
CA GLN A 55 5.57 16.54 -12.89
C GLN A 55 6.17 15.17 -13.21
N HIS A 56 5.80 14.16 -12.42
CA HIS A 56 6.35 12.81 -12.50
C HIS A 56 5.36 11.76 -13.01
N TRP A 57 4.06 12.07 -12.98
CA TRP A 57 2.99 11.11 -13.25
C TRP A 57 1.95 11.68 -14.20
N THR A 58 1.51 10.86 -15.15
CA THR A 58 0.40 11.16 -16.07
C THR A 58 -0.71 10.15 -15.85
N LEU A 59 -1.95 10.62 -15.70
CA LEU A 59 -3.12 9.75 -15.63
C LEU A 59 -3.56 9.36 -17.04
N THR A 60 -3.65 8.06 -17.31
CA THR A 60 -4.23 7.47 -18.52
C THR A 60 -5.52 6.72 -18.18
N ASN A 61 -6.21 6.21 -19.20
CA ASN A 61 -7.40 5.38 -19.00
C ASN A 61 -7.13 4.12 -18.15
N ASP A 62 -5.89 3.62 -18.19
CA ASP A 62 -5.47 2.39 -17.49
C ASP A 62 -4.82 2.67 -16.11
N GLY A 63 -4.68 3.96 -15.75
CA GLY A 63 -4.12 4.42 -14.48
C GLY A 63 -2.93 5.35 -14.64
N PHE A 64 -2.17 5.54 -13.56
CA PHE A 64 -1.02 6.44 -13.57
C PHE A 64 0.23 5.78 -14.17
N VAL A 65 0.82 6.45 -15.16
CA VAL A 65 2.10 6.14 -15.79
C VAL A 65 3.14 7.21 -15.46
N VAL A 66 4.42 6.87 -15.56
CA VAL A 66 5.51 7.83 -15.38
C VAL A 66 5.50 8.84 -16.53
N ALA A 67 5.59 10.13 -16.22
CA ALA A 67 5.63 11.20 -17.20
C ALA A 67 6.88 11.09 -18.08
N PRO A 68 6.82 11.47 -19.38
CA PRO A 68 7.97 11.37 -20.28
C PRO A 68 9.22 12.15 -19.83
N THR A 69 9.03 13.16 -18.99
CA THR A 69 10.08 14.02 -18.42
C THR A 69 10.71 13.47 -17.13
N SER A 70 10.35 12.25 -16.72
CA SER A 70 10.83 11.64 -15.48
C SER A 70 11.21 10.19 -15.69
N THR A 71 12.13 9.71 -14.86
CA THR A 71 12.41 8.27 -14.76
C THR A 71 11.52 7.61 -13.71
N PRO A 72 11.21 6.31 -13.85
CA PRO A 72 10.48 5.59 -12.81
C PRO A 72 11.11 5.67 -11.41
N VAL A 73 12.43 5.64 -11.31
CA VAL A 73 13.15 5.79 -10.04
C VAL A 73 12.84 7.14 -9.39
N GLU A 74 12.92 8.24 -10.14
CA GLU A 74 12.60 9.58 -9.63
C GLU A 74 11.12 9.71 -9.26
N ALA A 75 10.24 9.25 -10.15
CA ALA A 75 8.79 9.35 -9.96
C ALA A 75 8.30 8.56 -8.73
N ILE A 76 8.89 7.39 -8.47
CA ILE A 76 8.58 6.59 -7.28
C ILE A 76 9.18 7.24 -6.02
N ALA A 77 10.41 7.75 -6.09
CA ALA A 77 11.03 8.43 -4.95
C ALA A 77 10.23 9.66 -4.50
N ASP A 78 9.65 10.42 -5.44
CA ASP A 78 8.77 11.55 -5.17
C ASP A 78 7.55 11.19 -4.30
N LEU A 79 7.03 9.95 -4.42
CA LEU A 79 5.90 9.49 -3.60
C LEU A 79 6.22 9.36 -2.10
N TRP A 80 7.50 9.44 -1.72
CA TRP A 80 7.98 9.41 -0.33
C TRP A 80 8.40 10.79 0.19
N ILE A 81 8.23 11.84 -0.61
CA ILE A 81 8.48 13.22 -0.21
C ILE A 81 7.19 13.81 0.37
N ALA A 82 7.32 14.49 1.50
CA ALA A 82 6.22 15.25 2.09
C ALA A 82 6.24 16.67 1.53
N HIS A 83 5.48 16.92 0.46
CA HIS A 83 5.40 18.21 -0.24
C HIS A 83 4.59 19.28 0.51
N GLU A 84 4.72 19.37 1.83
CA GLU A 84 3.83 20.14 2.71
C GLU A 84 3.74 21.64 2.35
N ASN A 85 4.74 22.21 1.66
CA ASN A 85 4.84 23.65 1.36
C ASN A 85 4.98 24.00 -0.13
N ASP A 86 5.01 23.01 -1.03
CA ASP A 86 5.41 23.22 -2.43
C ASP A 86 4.20 23.27 -3.39
N GLY A 87 2.98 23.24 -2.85
CA GLY A 87 1.73 23.22 -3.62
C GLY A 87 1.46 21.91 -4.37
N ILE A 88 2.33 20.91 -4.21
CA ILE A 88 2.17 19.58 -4.81
C ILE A 88 1.22 18.76 -3.92
N PRO A 89 0.22 18.08 -4.50
CA PRO A 89 -0.73 17.31 -3.72
C PRO A 89 -0.07 16.12 -3.02
N ILE A 90 -0.52 15.83 -1.80
CA ILE A 90 -0.16 14.57 -1.11
C ILE A 90 -0.63 13.40 -1.97
N PRO A 91 0.24 12.43 -2.30
CA PRO A 91 -0.14 11.27 -3.08
C PRO A 91 -1.29 10.50 -2.43
N ARG A 92 -2.29 10.13 -3.25
CA ARG A 92 -3.39 9.26 -2.87
C ARG A 92 -3.36 8.01 -3.73
N ILE A 93 -3.07 6.85 -3.13
CA ILE A 93 -2.88 5.59 -3.87
C ILE A 93 -3.61 4.46 -3.14
N ARG A 94 -4.32 3.62 -3.89
CA ARG A 94 -5.02 2.44 -3.34
C ARG A 94 -4.04 1.44 -2.75
N CYS A 95 -4.47 0.73 -1.71
CA CYS A 95 -3.61 -0.12 -0.87
C CYS A 95 -2.78 -1.13 -1.67
N TYR A 96 -3.40 -1.86 -2.61
CA TYR A 96 -2.74 -2.84 -3.47
C TYR A 96 -1.61 -2.23 -4.32
N LYS A 97 -1.88 -1.07 -4.93
CA LYS A 97 -0.87 -0.37 -5.75
C LYS A 97 0.27 0.15 -4.88
N TYR A 98 -0.06 0.67 -3.70
CA TYR A 98 0.94 1.25 -2.81
C TYR A 98 1.85 0.19 -2.17
N SER A 99 1.33 -0.99 -1.82
CA SER A 99 2.18 -2.09 -1.35
C SER A 99 3.24 -2.51 -2.37
N SER A 100 2.88 -2.60 -3.65
CA SER A 100 3.87 -2.86 -4.71
C SER A 100 4.91 -1.74 -4.81
N LEU A 101 4.49 -0.48 -4.69
CA LEU A 101 5.40 0.67 -4.70
C LEU A 101 6.36 0.68 -3.51
N ILE A 102 5.91 0.25 -2.32
CA ILE A 102 6.77 0.07 -1.14
C ILE A 102 7.90 -0.93 -1.43
N LEU A 103 7.57 -2.07 -2.03
CA LEU A 103 8.57 -3.09 -2.40
C LEU A 103 9.59 -2.52 -3.40
N VAL A 104 9.13 -1.86 -4.46
CA VAL A 104 10.00 -1.24 -5.45
C VAL A 104 10.87 -0.14 -4.83
N GLN A 105 10.31 0.68 -3.95
CA GLN A 105 11.05 1.72 -3.24
C GLN A 105 12.17 1.13 -2.38
N GLY A 106 11.93 -0.01 -1.70
CA GLY A 106 12.96 -0.72 -0.96
C GLY A 106 14.15 -1.13 -1.84
N ILE A 107 13.87 -1.66 -3.04
CA ILE A 107 14.91 -2.04 -4.02
C ILE A 107 15.66 -0.79 -4.53
N ILE A 108 14.95 0.29 -4.86
CA ILE A 108 15.55 1.56 -5.30
C ILE A 108 16.54 2.08 -4.23
N GLN A 109 16.10 2.14 -2.97
CA GLN A 109 16.95 2.62 -1.87
C GLN A 109 18.18 1.73 -1.66
N TYR A 110 18.02 0.40 -1.75
CA TYR A 110 19.15 -0.51 -1.68
C TYR A 110 20.16 -0.24 -2.80
N PHE A 111 19.72 -0.10 -4.06
CA PHE A 111 20.63 0.19 -5.17
C PHE A 111 21.32 1.54 -5.05
N HIS A 112 20.66 2.58 -4.52
CA HIS A 112 21.33 3.83 -4.21
C HIS A 112 22.43 3.65 -3.16
N GLN A 113 22.15 2.92 -2.08
CA GLN A 113 23.12 2.67 -1.00
C GLN A 113 24.35 1.89 -1.46
N THR A 114 24.16 0.92 -2.36
CA THR A 114 25.26 0.11 -2.89
C THR A 114 25.91 0.69 -4.15
N GLY A 115 25.46 1.86 -4.62
CA GLY A 115 25.94 2.46 -5.88
C GLY A 115 25.63 1.63 -7.14
N ASN A 116 24.58 0.79 -7.11
CA ASN A 116 24.22 -0.11 -8.21
C ASN A 116 23.47 0.63 -9.34
N GLN A 117 24.20 1.45 -10.09
CA GLN A 117 23.66 2.19 -11.25
C GLN A 117 23.06 1.28 -12.34
N PRO A 118 23.67 0.12 -12.70
CA PRO A 118 23.06 -0.81 -13.65
C PRO A 118 21.69 -1.32 -13.18
N GLY A 119 21.52 -1.57 -11.89
CA GLY A 119 20.25 -1.97 -11.28
C GLY A 119 19.18 -0.89 -11.38
N LEU A 120 19.52 0.37 -11.06
CA LEU A 120 18.60 1.51 -11.22
C LEU A 120 18.19 1.70 -12.69
N ALA A 121 19.15 1.58 -13.63
CA ALA A 121 18.86 1.65 -15.06
C ALA A 121 17.96 0.49 -15.53
N ALA A 122 18.14 -0.71 -14.98
CA ALA A 122 17.28 -1.85 -15.27
C ALA A 122 15.85 -1.64 -14.76
N LEU A 123 15.67 -1.10 -13.55
CA LEU A 123 14.35 -0.74 -13.01
C LEU A 123 13.66 0.31 -13.89
N ASN A 124 14.38 1.35 -14.30
CA ASN A 124 13.84 2.37 -15.20
C ASN A 124 13.35 1.77 -16.53
N ARG A 125 14.10 0.84 -17.13
CA ARG A 125 13.68 0.15 -18.35
C ARG A 125 12.49 -0.79 -18.12
N LEU A 126 12.47 -1.49 -16.98
CA LEU A 126 11.41 -2.43 -16.66
C LEU A 126 10.06 -1.73 -16.46
N ILE A 127 10.07 -0.60 -15.77
CA ILE A 127 8.86 0.10 -15.31
C ILE A 127 8.42 1.19 -16.30
N GLY A 128 9.35 1.75 -17.09
CA GLY A 128 9.11 2.90 -17.95
C GLY A 128 7.83 2.80 -18.79
N HIS A 129 7.03 3.88 -18.76
CA HIS A 129 5.79 4.07 -19.53
C HIS A 129 4.67 3.04 -19.30
N ARG A 130 4.75 2.24 -18.24
CA ARG A 130 3.73 1.24 -17.87
C ARG A 130 2.85 1.75 -16.73
N PRO A 131 1.53 1.47 -16.73
CA PRO A 131 0.70 1.61 -15.54
C PRO A 131 1.23 0.74 -14.39
N ILE A 132 1.52 1.34 -13.23
CA ILE A 132 2.08 0.61 -12.08
C ILE A 132 0.99 0.32 -11.05
N PRO A 133 0.83 -0.93 -10.57
CA PRO A 133 1.64 -2.14 -10.87
C PRO A 133 1.12 -2.98 -12.05
N ASN A 134 -0.05 -2.67 -12.60
CA ASN A 134 -0.83 -3.58 -13.46
C ASN A 134 -0.19 -3.94 -14.82
N ALA A 135 0.76 -3.14 -15.33
CA ALA A 135 1.42 -3.39 -16.61
C ALA A 135 2.87 -3.90 -16.47
N LEU A 136 3.29 -4.28 -15.26
CA LEU A 136 4.49 -5.06 -15.06
C LEU A 136 4.25 -6.50 -15.56
N PRO A 137 5.25 -7.19 -16.14
CA PRO A 137 5.11 -8.60 -16.50
C PRO A 137 4.68 -9.40 -15.27
N ASN A 138 3.65 -10.23 -15.39
CA ASN A 138 3.06 -11.00 -14.27
C ASN A 138 2.76 -10.14 -13.03
N CYS A 139 2.38 -8.86 -13.19
CA CYS A 139 2.19 -7.91 -12.10
C CYS A 139 3.42 -7.73 -11.20
N GLY A 140 4.63 -8.02 -11.69
CA GLY A 140 5.87 -7.99 -10.92
C GLY A 140 6.19 -9.30 -10.18
N ASP A 141 5.31 -10.30 -10.20
CA ASP A 141 5.58 -11.62 -9.65
C ASP A 141 6.67 -12.35 -10.44
N ASP A 142 7.48 -13.12 -9.73
CA ASP A 142 8.74 -13.75 -10.16
C ASP A 142 9.82 -12.79 -10.70
N LEU A 143 9.56 -11.48 -10.68
CA LEU A 143 10.47 -10.46 -11.20
C LEU A 143 10.98 -9.53 -10.10
N LEU A 144 10.08 -8.94 -9.34
CA LEU A 144 10.38 -8.02 -8.24
C LEU A 144 10.11 -8.67 -6.87
N TRP A 145 9.18 -9.61 -6.82
CA TRP A 145 8.83 -10.38 -5.63
C TRP A 145 8.37 -11.77 -6.04
N LYS A 146 8.17 -12.64 -5.04
CA LYS A 146 7.56 -13.96 -5.22
C LYS A 146 6.37 -14.10 -4.30
N GLN A 147 5.23 -14.50 -4.85
CA GLN A 147 4.10 -14.92 -4.03
C GLN A 147 4.39 -16.28 -3.39
N ARG A 148 4.11 -16.39 -2.09
CA ARG A 148 4.18 -17.66 -1.34
C ARG A 148 3.00 -17.74 -0.39
N TYR A 149 2.41 -18.93 -0.31
CA TYR A 149 1.41 -19.27 0.69
C TYR A 149 2.09 -19.97 1.86
N ASP A 150 2.80 -19.20 2.68
CA ASP A 150 3.46 -19.68 3.91
C ASP A 150 3.31 -18.65 5.03
N CYS A 151 2.36 -18.90 5.93
CA CYS A 151 2.12 -18.05 7.10
C CYS A 151 2.99 -18.45 8.31
N THR A 152 3.80 -19.50 8.20
CA THR A 152 4.56 -20.08 9.32
C THR A 152 6.01 -19.62 9.39
N ASN A 153 6.57 -19.18 8.25
CA ASN A 153 7.96 -18.73 8.16
C ASN A 153 8.06 -17.27 7.68
N LEU A 154 7.20 -16.41 8.23
CA LEU A 154 7.23 -14.98 7.90
C LEU A 154 8.48 -14.31 8.48
N LEU A 155 9.08 -13.43 7.69
CA LEU A 155 10.21 -12.59 8.08
C LEU A 155 9.86 -11.11 7.97
N PRO A 156 10.50 -10.24 8.76
CA PRO A 156 10.37 -8.81 8.58
C PRO A 156 10.59 -8.39 7.12
N GLY A 157 9.71 -7.51 6.63
CA GLY A 157 9.66 -7.05 5.24
C GLY A 157 8.73 -7.86 4.33
N ASP A 158 8.18 -9.00 4.78
CA ASP A 158 7.16 -9.71 4.02
C ASP A 158 5.86 -8.89 3.94
N GLN A 159 5.26 -8.87 2.74
CA GLN A 159 3.89 -8.41 2.54
C GLN A 159 2.93 -9.57 2.81
N VAL A 160 1.93 -9.33 3.64
CA VAL A 160 0.91 -10.31 4.01
C VAL A 160 -0.48 -9.77 3.69
N TRP A 161 -1.39 -10.65 3.27
CA TRP A 161 -2.80 -10.36 3.10
C TRP A 161 -3.58 -10.83 4.33
N PHE A 162 -4.20 -9.89 5.04
CA PHE A 162 -5.21 -10.22 6.04
C PHE A 162 -6.56 -10.34 5.36
N ASN A 163 -7.09 -11.56 5.29
CA ASN A 163 -8.41 -11.83 4.75
C ASN A 163 -9.50 -11.47 5.78
N ASN A 164 -10.58 -10.83 5.34
CA ASN A 164 -11.79 -10.67 6.14
C ASN A 164 -12.74 -11.86 5.90
N PRO A 165 -12.81 -12.85 6.80
CA PRO A 165 -13.62 -14.05 6.58
C PRO A 165 -15.13 -13.78 6.59
N PHE A 166 -15.56 -12.61 7.08
CA PHE A 166 -16.97 -12.22 7.16
C PHE A 166 -17.39 -11.28 6.03
N PHE A 167 -16.51 -11.00 5.07
CA PHE A 167 -16.76 -10.04 4.00
C PHE A 167 -18.02 -10.36 3.21
N ASP A 168 -18.13 -11.57 2.66
CA ASP A 168 -19.26 -11.96 1.81
C ASP A 168 -20.59 -11.90 2.57
N GLN A 169 -20.60 -12.36 3.83
CA GLN A 169 -21.80 -12.34 4.67
C GLN A 169 -22.25 -10.90 4.99
N GLY A 170 -21.30 -10.03 5.37
CA GLY A 170 -21.59 -8.62 5.64
C GLY A 170 -22.05 -7.88 4.38
N ARG A 171 -21.38 -8.16 3.26
CA ARG A 171 -21.70 -7.59 1.94
C ARG A 171 -23.12 -7.94 1.52
N GLU A 172 -23.51 -9.20 1.66
CA GLU A 172 -24.86 -9.66 1.29
C GLU A 172 -25.94 -9.03 2.18
N THR A 173 -25.67 -8.88 3.48
CA THR A 173 -26.60 -8.22 4.41
C THR A 173 -26.87 -6.77 4.01
N LEU A 174 -25.80 -6.01 3.71
CA LEU A 174 -25.91 -4.63 3.23
C LEU A 174 -26.58 -4.53 1.86
N ARG A 175 -26.32 -5.49 0.96
CA ARG A 175 -26.98 -5.55 -0.36
C ARG A 175 -28.49 -5.68 -0.20
N GLU A 176 -28.96 -6.55 0.69
CA GLU A 176 -30.38 -6.70 1.00
C GLU A 176 -30.96 -5.41 1.60
N GLU A 177 -30.26 -4.73 2.49
CA GLU A 177 -30.69 -3.44 3.03
C GLU A 177 -30.87 -2.38 1.93
N TYR A 178 -29.90 -2.23 1.03
CA TYR A 178 -30.00 -1.30 -0.10
C TYR A 178 -31.12 -1.68 -1.07
N TYR A 179 -31.34 -2.98 -1.27
CA TYR A 179 -32.45 -3.48 -2.09
C TYR A 179 -33.81 -3.08 -1.48
N GLN A 180 -34.00 -3.31 -0.19
CA GLN A 180 -35.24 -2.94 0.51
C GLN A 180 -35.47 -1.44 0.54
N GLN A 181 -34.42 -0.63 0.74
CA GLN A 181 -34.50 0.83 0.67
C GLN A 181 -34.91 1.31 -0.73
N ALA A 182 -34.36 0.69 -1.78
CA ALA A 182 -34.71 1.02 -3.17
C ALA A 182 -36.17 0.66 -3.50
N LEU A 183 -36.67 -0.48 -3.03
CA LEU A 183 -38.09 -0.84 -3.16
C LEU A 183 -39.01 0.15 -2.44
N GLN A 184 -38.66 0.54 -1.21
CA GLN A 184 -39.42 1.55 -0.44
C GLN A 184 -39.43 2.91 -1.12
N ALA A 185 -38.38 3.25 -1.89
CA ALA A 185 -38.31 4.44 -2.72
C ALA A 185 -39.12 4.33 -4.03
N GLY A 186 -39.86 3.23 -4.24
CA GLY A 186 -40.75 3.03 -5.38
C GLY A 186 -40.08 2.48 -6.64
N LYS A 187 -38.83 2.00 -6.55
CA LYS A 187 -38.15 1.33 -7.67
C LYS A 187 -38.76 -0.05 -7.92
N THR A 188 -38.74 -0.50 -9.17
CA THR A 188 -39.09 -1.89 -9.51
C THR A 188 -38.06 -2.86 -8.93
N PRO A 189 -38.39 -4.16 -8.76
CA PRO A 189 -37.42 -5.16 -8.29
C PRO A 189 -36.11 -5.18 -9.08
N THR A 190 -36.16 -5.01 -10.41
CA THR A 190 -34.95 -4.98 -11.25
C THR A 190 -34.10 -3.75 -10.97
N GLU A 191 -34.71 -2.56 -10.91
CA GLU A 191 -34.00 -1.31 -10.61
C GLU A 191 -33.44 -1.28 -9.19
N ALA A 192 -34.16 -1.88 -8.24
CA ALA A 192 -33.71 -2.04 -6.87
C ALA A 192 -32.49 -2.94 -6.77
N ALA A 193 -32.47 -4.07 -7.51
CA ALA A 193 -31.30 -4.94 -7.58
C ALA A 193 -30.07 -4.22 -8.16
N THR A 194 -30.23 -3.56 -9.31
CA THR A 194 -29.12 -2.77 -9.92
C THR A 194 -28.62 -1.67 -9.00
N THR A 195 -29.52 -1.00 -8.28
CA THR A 195 -29.14 0.05 -7.31
C THR A 195 -28.37 -0.56 -6.14
N ALA A 196 -28.85 -1.66 -5.58
CA ALA A 196 -28.20 -2.34 -4.46
C ALA A 196 -26.80 -2.83 -4.84
N ASP A 197 -26.64 -3.41 -6.03
CA ASP A 197 -25.36 -3.89 -6.55
C ASP A 197 -24.34 -2.74 -6.71
N ALA A 198 -24.77 -1.60 -7.25
CA ALA A 198 -23.90 -0.43 -7.39
C ALA A 198 -23.49 0.17 -6.03
N LEU A 199 -24.45 0.28 -5.09
CA LEU A 199 -24.18 0.82 -3.75
C LEU A 199 -23.28 -0.11 -2.94
N ILE A 200 -23.51 -1.43 -3.01
CA ILE A 200 -22.71 -2.38 -2.26
C ILE A 200 -21.28 -2.46 -2.77
N GLU A 201 -21.07 -2.40 -4.09
CA GLU A 201 -19.73 -2.37 -4.68
C GLU A 201 -18.93 -1.17 -4.15
N SER A 202 -19.57 0.00 -4.10
CA SER A 202 -18.95 1.21 -3.54
C SER A 202 -18.71 1.10 -2.04
N ALA A 203 -19.70 0.66 -1.26
CA ALA A 203 -19.65 0.65 0.20
C ALA A 203 -18.69 -0.40 0.79
N THR A 204 -18.38 -1.45 0.02
CA THR A 204 -17.53 -2.56 0.48
C THR A 204 -16.15 -2.57 -0.18
N ALA A 205 -15.84 -1.56 -0.98
CA ALA A 205 -14.58 -1.46 -1.71
C ALA A 205 -13.36 -1.49 -0.78
N GLY A 206 -12.58 -2.57 -0.87
CA GLY A 206 -11.36 -2.76 -0.08
C GLY A 206 -11.58 -3.27 1.34
N GLU A 207 -12.79 -3.72 1.69
CA GLU A 207 -13.11 -4.31 2.99
C GLU A 207 -12.96 -5.86 3.00
N GLU A 208 -12.65 -6.45 1.85
CA GLU A 208 -12.30 -7.89 1.66
C GLU A 208 -11.07 -8.29 2.48
N GLY A 209 -10.20 -7.32 2.76
CA GLY A 209 -8.96 -7.55 3.47
C GLY A 209 -7.97 -6.43 3.28
N SER A 210 -6.75 -6.63 3.78
CA SER A 210 -5.73 -5.60 3.74
C SER A 210 -4.34 -6.14 3.47
N ASN A 211 -3.60 -5.42 2.61
CA ASN A 211 -2.17 -5.59 2.44
C ASN A 211 -1.42 -4.91 3.58
N VAL A 212 -0.64 -5.69 4.31
CA VAL A 212 0.21 -5.22 5.40
C VAL A 212 1.64 -5.70 5.23
N PHE A 213 2.57 -5.09 5.96
CA PHE A 213 3.95 -5.52 6.05
C PHE A 213 4.27 -5.96 7.47
N LEU A 214 4.92 -7.11 7.60
CA LEU A 214 5.47 -7.58 8.87
C LEU A 214 6.73 -6.79 9.22
N LEU A 215 6.75 -6.19 10.41
CA LEU A 215 7.92 -5.49 10.95
C LEU A 215 8.78 -6.39 11.86
N GLY A 216 8.19 -7.46 12.40
CA GLY A 216 8.80 -8.36 13.39
C GLY A 216 7.94 -8.49 14.63
N ASP A 217 8.14 -9.56 15.41
CA ASP A 217 7.41 -9.85 16.66
C ASP A 217 5.88 -9.65 16.52
N ASP A 218 5.28 -10.23 15.47
CA ASP A 218 3.85 -10.12 15.14
C ASP A 218 3.32 -8.69 14.98
N THR A 219 4.21 -7.72 14.74
CA THR A 219 3.85 -6.33 14.48
C THR A 219 3.65 -6.11 12.99
N PHE A 220 2.42 -5.74 12.60
CA PHE A 220 2.06 -5.46 11.21
C PHE A 220 1.67 -4.00 11.01
N VAL A 221 2.04 -3.45 9.86
CA VAL A 221 1.65 -2.08 9.45
C VAL A 221 1.03 -2.11 8.06
N ARG A 222 -0.10 -1.42 7.90
CA ARG A 222 -0.74 -1.24 6.59
C ARG A 222 0.18 -0.45 5.67
N GLY A 223 0.28 -0.91 4.42
CA GLY A 223 1.10 -0.23 3.41
C GLY A 223 0.69 1.23 3.25
N ALA A 224 -0.60 1.52 3.05
CA ALA A 224 -1.12 2.89 3.03
C ALA A 224 -1.87 3.16 4.35
N THR A 225 -1.36 4.08 5.17
CA THR A 225 -2.10 4.56 6.33
C THR A 225 -2.99 5.74 5.95
N ASN A 226 -4.21 5.80 6.47
CA ASN A 226 -5.07 7.01 6.48
C ASN A 226 -4.47 8.16 7.33
N VAL A 227 -3.17 8.15 7.60
CA VAL A 227 -2.57 8.90 8.70
C VAL A 227 -1.50 9.85 8.18
N ALA A 228 -1.94 10.80 7.36
CA ALA A 228 -1.59 12.17 7.70
C ALA A 228 -2.58 12.62 8.78
N ARG A 229 -2.16 12.58 10.05
CA ARG A 229 -2.72 13.31 11.22
C ARG A 229 -3.53 12.57 12.31
N LEU A 230 -4.11 11.38 12.11
CA LEU A 230 -5.00 10.75 13.13
C LEU A 230 -4.39 9.77 14.16
N CYS A 231 -3.11 9.38 14.08
CA CYS A 231 -2.45 8.54 15.11
C CYS A 231 -1.27 9.21 15.82
N ARG A 232 -1.14 10.54 15.73
CA ARG A 232 -0.17 11.26 16.59
C ARG A 232 -0.71 11.50 18.00
N ASP A 233 -2.02 11.47 18.20
CA ASP A 233 -2.65 11.80 19.50
C ASP A 233 -3.08 10.58 20.33
N SER A 234 -3.15 9.37 19.74
CA SER A 234 -3.71 8.18 20.40
C SER A 234 -2.69 7.24 21.06
N PHE A 235 -1.40 7.57 21.05
CA PHE A 235 -0.40 6.88 21.90
C PHE A 235 -0.31 7.44 23.33
N GLN A 236 -1.15 8.41 23.70
CA GLN A 236 -1.39 8.71 25.11
C GLN A 236 -2.25 7.59 25.70
N ARG A 237 -1.58 6.66 26.40
CA ARG A 237 -2.17 5.63 27.25
C ARG A 237 -3.36 6.20 28.01
N ARG A 238 -4.58 5.72 27.71
CA ARG A 238 -5.63 5.69 28.72
C ARG A 238 -5.42 4.41 29.51
N GLU A 239 -4.79 4.53 30.67
CA GLU A 239 -4.91 3.49 31.69
C GLU A 239 -6.40 3.33 32.03
N PRO A 240 -6.90 2.09 32.23
CA PRO A 240 -8.27 1.89 32.65
C PRO A 240 -8.43 2.45 34.07
N ALA A 241 -9.36 3.39 34.23
CA ALA A 241 -9.79 3.84 35.54
C ALA A 241 -10.48 2.67 36.26
N HIS A 242 -9.80 2.10 37.25
CA HIS A 242 -10.43 1.24 38.24
C HIS A 242 -11.14 2.13 39.26
N THR A 243 -12.47 2.11 39.24
CA THR A 243 -13.35 2.23 40.43
C THR A 243 -14.67 1.55 40.12
#